data_AF-A0A7S3CC44-F1
#
_entry.id   AF-A0A7S3CC44-F1
#
_cell.length_a   1.000
_cell.length_b   1.000
_cell.length_c   1.000
_cell.angle_alpha   90.00
_cell.angle_beta   90.00
_cell.angle_gamma   90.00
#
_symmetry.space_group_name_H-M   'P 1'
#
loop_
_entity.id
_entity.type
_entity.pdbx_description
1 polymer ?
#
loop_
_entity_poly.entity_id
_entity_poly.type
_entity_poly.pdbx_seq_one_letter_code
_entity_poly.pdbx_strand_id
1 'polypeptide(L)'
;SSREETETEESMAAAVFSWTSRMARLAVLGLVLVACCLALASAEDYYKILGVSKSSSPAQIKRAYRKLAVELHPDKNGGDEEATAKFAEVNNAYEVLSDPDKRSVYDRYGEEGLKQQGGG
;
A
#
# COMPACT_ATOMS: atom_id res chain seq x y z
N SER A 1 21.85 55.92 24.03
CA SER A 1 21.17 55.94 22.72
C SER A 1 21.82 55.01 21.71
N SER A 2 22.84 55.38 20.95
CA SER A 2 23.24 54.58 19.77
C SER A 2 23.86 53.20 20.04
N ARG A 3 24.30 52.91 21.27
CA ARG A 3 24.88 51.60 21.66
C ARG A 3 23.83 50.61 22.20
N GLU A 4 22.71 51.10 22.73
CA GLU A 4 21.61 50.25 23.20
C GLU A 4 20.77 49.72 22.05
N GLU A 5 20.65 50.49 20.95
CA GLU A 5 19.89 50.08 19.76
C GLU A 5 20.56 48.89 19.07
N THR A 6 21.90 48.85 18.98
CA THR A 6 22.64 47.76 18.32
C THR A 6 22.54 46.41 19.05
N GLU A 7 22.44 46.41 20.38
CA GLU A 7 22.31 45.17 21.17
C GLU A 7 20.92 44.53 20.99
N THR A 8 19.89 45.34 20.73
CA THR A 8 18.55 44.83 20.44
C THR A 8 18.46 44.23 19.05
N GLU A 9 19.14 44.80 18.05
CA GLU A 9 19.13 44.29 16.67
C GLU A 9 19.86 42.95 16.54
N GLU A 10 21.00 42.77 17.22
CA GLU A 10 21.74 41.51 17.23
C GLU A 10 20.97 40.38 17.95
N SER A 11 20.30 40.71 19.07
CA SER A 11 19.45 39.78 19.80
C SER A 11 18.23 39.35 18.97
N MET A 12 17.60 40.29 18.27
CA MET A 12 16.49 40.00 17.35
C MET A 12 16.95 39.15 16.17
N ALA A 13 18.13 39.42 15.59
CA ALA A 13 18.69 38.61 14.51
C ALA A 13 19.01 37.17 14.96
N ALA A 14 19.58 37.00 16.14
CA ALA A 14 19.86 35.67 16.71
C ALA A 14 18.57 34.89 17.05
N ALA A 15 17.56 35.57 17.57
CA ALA A 15 16.24 34.99 17.83
C ALA A 15 15.57 34.53 16.53
N VAL A 16 15.60 35.35 15.48
CA VAL A 16 15.07 35.01 14.15
C VAL A 16 15.82 33.84 13.53
N PHE A 17 17.15 33.79 13.61
CA PHE A 17 17.96 32.69 13.05
C PHE A 17 17.73 31.35 13.77
N SER A 18 17.53 31.39 15.09
CA SER A 18 17.21 30.19 15.88
C SER A 18 15.78 29.68 15.62
N TRP A 19 14.83 30.59 15.37
CA TRP A 19 13.44 30.26 15.06
C TRP A 19 13.31 29.69 13.64
N THR A 20 13.96 30.29 12.64
CA THR A 20 13.95 29.78 11.25
C THR A 20 14.57 28.38 11.14
N SER A 21 15.64 28.12 11.88
CA SER A 21 16.31 26.82 11.92
C SER A 21 15.47 25.72 12.59
N ARG A 22 14.75 26.06 13.67
CA ARG A 22 13.86 25.12 14.38
C ARG A 22 12.62 24.80 13.54
N MET A 23 12.07 25.78 12.85
CA MET A 23 10.92 25.61 11.95
C MET A 23 11.26 24.78 10.71
N ALA A 24 12.44 25.00 10.11
CA ALA A 24 12.91 24.19 8.99
C ALA A 24 13.10 22.71 9.37
N ARG A 25 13.63 22.44 10.58
CA ARG A 25 13.79 21.06 11.09
C ARG A 25 12.45 20.38 11.33
N LEU A 26 11.45 21.09 11.85
CA LEU A 26 10.09 20.56 12.03
C LEU A 26 9.38 20.32 10.70
N ALA A 27 9.58 21.20 9.71
CA ALA A 27 9.03 21.03 8.38
C ALA A 27 9.62 19.81 7.64
N VAL A 28 10.94 19.60 7.74
CA VAL A 28 11.60 18.42 7.15
C VAL A 28 11.18 17.14 7.88
N LEU A 29 11.06 17.16 9.22
CA LEU A 29 10.60 16.00 9.98
C LEU A 29 9.13 15.65 9.66
N GLY A 30 8.28 16.66 9.47
CA GLY A 30 6.90 16.48 9.02
C GLY A 30 6.83 15.91 7.60
N LEU A 31 7.66 16.39 6.68
CA LEU A 31 7.77 15.86 5.31
C LEU A 31 8.22 14.40 5.30
N VAL A 32 9.20 14.04 6.14
CA VAL A 32 9.69 12.66 6.30
C VAL A 32 8.62 11.75 6.89
N LEU A 33 7.85 12.21 7.88
CA LEU A 33 6.74 11.44 8.45
C LEU A 33 5.60 11.23 7.45
N VAL A 34 5.25 12.25 6.65
CA VAL A 34 4.23 12.13 5.59
C VAL A 34 4.70 11.18 4.48
N ALA A 35 5.97 11.27 4.07
CA ALA A 35 6.55 10.33 3.09
C ALA A 35 6.61 8.89 3.63
N CYS A 36 6.94 8.70 4.92
CA CYS A 36 6.92 7.40 5.58
C CYS A 36 5.50 6.81 5.64
N CYS A 37 4.50 7.63 5.97
CA CYS A 37 3.10 7.21 5.98
C CYS A 37 2.61 6.77 4.59
N LEU A 38 3.07 7.42 3.52
CA LEU A 38 2.73 7.03 2.15
C LEU A 38 3.37 5.69 1.75
N ALA A 39 4.53 5.34 2.30
CA ALA A 39 5.25 4.11 1.96
C ALA A 39 4.68 2.84 2.63
N LEU A 40 3.84 2.96 3.66
CA LEU A 40 3.29 1.83 4.43
C LEU A 40 1.96 1.26 3.87
N ALA A 41 1.47 1.75 2.74
CA ALA A 41 0.07 1.55 2.32
C ALA A 41 -0.20 0.40 1.33
N SER A 42 0.78 -0.42 0.94
CA SER A 42 0.61 -1.34 -0.19
C SER A 42 1.04 -2.78 0.13
N ALA A 43 0.12 -3.52 0.72
CA ALA A 43 0.03 -4.97 0.58
C ALA A 43 -1.31 -5.27 -0.08
N GLU A 44 -1.30 -5.71 -1.33
CA GLU A 44 -2.52 -6.04 -2.07
C GLU A 44 -3.11 -7.34 -1.49
N ASP A 45 -4.26 -7.23 -0.81
CA ASP A 45 -4.93 -8.40 -0.27
C ASP A 45 -5.61 -9.19 -1.42
N TYR A 46 -5.35 -10.50 -1.57
CA TYR A 46 -6.08 -11.38 -2.51
C TYR A 46 -7.62 -11.29 -2.37
N TYR A 47 -8.09 -11.03 -1.15
CA TYR A 47 -9.50 -10.80 -0.87
C TYR A 47 -10.03 -9.54 -1.57
N LYS A 48 -9.24 -8.47 -1.65
CA LYS A 48 -9.60 -7.24 -2.38
C LYS A 48 -9.61 -7.47 -3.88
N ILE A 49 -8.64 -8.21 -4.41
CA ILE A 49 -8.57 -8.58 -5.85
C ILE A 49 -9.84 -9.32 -6.28
N LEU A 50 -10.30 -10.27 -5.47
CA LEU A 50 -11.56 -10.99 -5.73
C LEU A 50 -12.83 -10.19 -5.35
N GLY A 51 -12.69 -9.04 -4.69
CA GLY A 51 -13.82 -8.24 -4.19
C GLY A 51 -14.64 -8.94 -3.11
N VAL A 52 -14.01 -9.79 -2.30
CA VAL A 52 -14.67 -10.59 -1.25
C VAL A 52 -14.12 -10.26 0.14
N SER A 53 -14.87 -10.60 1.18
CA SER A 53 -14.43 -10.42 2.57
C SER A 53 -13.49 -11.55 2.99
N LYS A 54 -12.62 -11.28 3.98
CA LYS A 54 -11.80 -12.33 4.65
C LYS A 54 -12.67 -13.42 5.30
N SER A 55 -13.92 -13.10 5.65
CA SER A 55 -14.91 -14.04 6.19
C SER A 55 -15.69 -14.82 5.12
N SER A 56 -15.38 -14.64 3.84
CA SER A 56 -16.14 -15.28 2.76
C SER A 56 -15.91 -16.79 2.72
N SER A 57 -17.01 -17.51 2.46
CA SER A 57 -17.00 -18.96 2.26
C SER A 57 -16.31 -19.33 0.94
N PRO A 58 -15.76 -20.55 0.82
CA PRO A 58 -15.17 -21.03 -0.44
C PRO A 58 -16.16 -20.98 -1.61
N ALA A 59 -17.46 -21.16 -1.34
CA ALA A 59 -18.51 -21.04 -2.33
C ALA A 59 -18.65 -19.59 -2.87
N GLN A 60 -18.52 -18.58 -2.00
CA GLN A 60 -18.53 -17.17 -2.39
C GLN A 60 -17.29 -16.78 -3.18
N ILE A 61 -16.11 -17.23 -2.76
CA ILE A 61 -14.83 -17.03 -3.47
C ILE A 61 -14.94 -17.61 -4.89
N LYS A 62 -15.41 -18.85 -5.02
CA LYS A 62 -15.61 -19.49 -6.33
C LYS A 62 -16.64 -18.75 -7.20
N ARG A 63 -17.69 -18.18 -6.59
CA ARG A 63 -18.69 -17.39 -7.32
C ARG A 63 -18.12 -16.07 -7.82
N ALA A 64 -17.33 -15.37 -7.01
CA ALA A 64 -16.67 -14.13 -7.38
C ALA A 64 -15.66 -14.35 -8.51
N TYR A 65 -14.82 -15.38 -8.39
CA TYR A 65 -13.88 -15.79 -9.45
C TYR A 65 -14.59 -16.03 -10.78
N ARG A 66 -15.68 -16.81 -10.81
CA ARG A 66 -16.44 -17.07 -12.04
C ARG A 66 -16.99 -15.79 -12.68
N LYS A 67 -17.42 -14.83 -11.86
CA LYS A 67 -17.93 -13.55 -12.37
C LYS A 67 -16.80 -12.75 -13.04
N LEU A 68 -15.68 -12.60 -12.34
CA LEU A 68 -14.51 -11.87 -12.85
C LEU A 68 -13.89 -12.54 -14.07
N ALA A 69 -13.83 -13.88 -14.11
CA ALA A 69 -13.31 -14.62 -15.26
C ALA A 69 -14.12 -14.39 -16.55
N VAL A 70 -15.44 -14.21 -16.44
CA VAL A 70 -16.29 -13.89 -17.59
C VAL A 70 -16.16 -12.43 -17.99
N GLU A 71 -15.98 -11.53 -17.02
CA GLU A 71 -15.79 -10.09 -17.27
C GLU A 71 -14.42 -9.79 -17.90
N LEU A 72 -13.37 -10.51 -17.49
CA LEU A 72 -11.99 -10.32 -17.95
C LEU A 72 -11.62 -11.21 -19.15
N HIS A 73 -12.56 -11.98 -19.69
CA HIS A 73 -12.29 -12.90 -20.80
C HIS A 73 -11.80 -12.14 -22.06
N PRO A 74 -10.74 -12.61 -22.74
CA PRO A 74 -10.15 -11.92 -23.89
C PRO A 74 -11.11 -11.72 -25.06
N ASP A 75 -12.10 -12.62 -25.22
CA ASP A 75 -13.17 -12.50 -26.23
C ASP A 75 -14.05 -11.25 -26.03
N LYS A 76 -14.27 -10.82 -24.78
CA LYS A 76 -15.12 -9.65 -24.47
C LYS A 76 -14.35 -8.34 -24.44
N ASN A 77 -13.06 -8.39 -24.10
CA ASN A 77 -12.21 -7.22 -23.95
C ASN A 77 -11.23 -7.04 -25.13
N GLY A 78 -11.48 -7.71 -26.26
CA GLY A 78 -10.73 -7.48 -27.50
C GLY A 78 -9.21 -7.69 -27.39
N GLY A 79 -8.74 -8.46 -26.41
CA GLY A 79 -7.31 -8.65 -26.16
C GLY A 79 -6.63 -7.56 -25.34
N ASP A 80 -7.36 -6.76 -24.55
CA ASP A 80 -6.77 -5.80 -23.62
C ASP A 80 -5.74 -6.46 -22.68
N GLU A 81 -4.51 -5.95 -22.71
CA GLU A 81 -3.42 -6.41 -21.85
C GLU A 81 -3.74 -6.18 -20.37
N GLU A 82 -4.44 -5.08 -20.05
CA GLU A 82 -4.91 -4.82 -18.68
C GLU A 82 -5.89 -5.87 -18.18
N ALA A 83 -6.82 -6.32 -19.02
CA ALA A 83 -7.78 -7.35 -18.64
C ALA A 83 -7.06 -8.69 -18.40
N THR A 84 -6.04 -8.96 -19.21
CA THR A 84 -5.19 -10.15 -19.09
C THR A 84 -4.36 -10.11 -17.79
N ALA A 85 -3.77 -8.97 -17.46
CA ALA A 85 -3.03 -8.77 -16.21
C ALA A 85 -3.94 -8.96 -14.99
N LYS A 86 -5.11 -8.30 -14.97
CA LYS A 86 -6.12 -8.46 -13.91
C LYS A 86 -6.62 -9.90 -13.81
N PHE A 87 -6.76 -10.61 -14.94
CA PHE A 87 -7.17 -12.01 -14.94
C PHE A 87 -6.11 -12.91 -14.29
N ALA A 88 -4.83 -12.66 -14.55
CA ALA A 88 -3.73 -13.37 -13.92
C ALA A 88 -3.71 -13.15 -12.39
N GLU A 89 -3.92 -11.91 -11.93
CA GLU A 89 -4.05 -11.57 -10.51
C GLU A 89 -5.24 -12.29 -9.85
N VAL A 90 -6.41 -12.25 -10.50
CA VAL A 90 -7.62 -12.93 -10.04
C VAL A 90 -7.43 -14.45 -9.96
N ASN A 91 -6.72 -15.04 -10.93
CA ASN A 91 -6.43 -16.47 -10.93
C ASN A 91 -5.49 -16.85 -9.78
N ASN A 92 -4.41 -16.08 -9.58
CA ASN A 92 -3.48 -16.30 -8.46
C ASN A 92 -4.20 -16.20 -7.10
N ALA A 93 -5.01 -15.15 -6.92
CA ALA A 93 -5.83 -14.97 -5.72
C ALA A 93 -6.77 -16.16 -5.47
N TYR A 94 -7.39 -16.70 -6.53
CA TYR A 94 -8.26 -17.87 -6.41
C TYR A 94 -7.49 -19.15 -6.08
N GLU A 95 -6.32 -19.38 -6.67
CA GLU A 95 -5.49 -20.57 -6.37
C GLU A 95 -5.07 -20.63 -4.90
N VAL A 96 -4.79 -19.48 -4.30
CA VAL A 96 -4.44 -19.38 -2.87
C VAL A 96 -5.66 -19.50 -1.98
N LEU A 97 -6.75 -18.79 -2.29
CA LEU A 97 -7.92 -18.71 -1.42
C LEU A 97 -8.90 -19.90 -1.54
N SER A 98 -8.81 -20.67 -2.63
CA SER A 98 -9.64 -21.86 -2.85
C SER A 98 -9.19 -23.07 -2.04
N ASP A 99 -7.89 -23.17 -1.75
CA ASP A 99 -7.30 -24.23 -0.94
C ASP A 99 -7.26 -23.80 0.53
N PRO A 100 -7.90 -24.54 1.45
CA PRO A 100 -7.89 -24.20 2.88
C PRO A 100 -6.49 -24.15 3.48
N ASP A 101 -5.56 -24.99 3.02
CA ASP A 101 -4.20 -25.04 3.55
C ASP A 101 -3.42 -23.79 3.10
N LYS A 102 -3.46 -23.47 1.80
CA LYS A 102 -2.81 -22.25 1.26
C LYS A 102 -3.43 -20.98 1.84
N ARG A 103 -4.75 -20.94 1.99
CA ARG A 103 -5.45 -19.83 2.66
C ARG A 103 -4.98 -19.67 4.10
N SER A 104 -4.82 -20.77 4.83
CA SER A 104 -4.31 -20.69 6.21
C SER A 104 -2.88 -20.18 6.29
N VAL A 105 -2.04 -20.49 5.30
CA VAL A 105 -0.65 -20.00 5.21
C VAL A 105 -0.67 -18.51 4.88
N TYR A 106 -1.48 -18.11 3.90
CA TYR A 106 -1.67 -16.71 3.52
C TYR A 106 -2.21 -15.84 4.67
N ASP A 107 -3.22 -16.33 5.40
CA ASP A 107 -3.80 -15.59 6.52
C ASP A 107 -2.80 -15.44 7.70
N ARG A 108 -1.81 -16.33 7.82
CA ARG A 108 -0.78 -16.31 8.88
C ARG A 108 0.48 -15.55 8.50
N TYR A 109 0.94 -15.66 7.26
CA TYR A 109 2.26 -15.19 6.81
C TYR A 109 2.18 -14.22 5.61
N GLY A 110 0.99 -13.92 5.09
CA GLY A 110 0.80 -13.08 3.92
C GLY A 110 1.32 -13.72 2.63
N GLU A 111 1.54 -12.89 1.60
CA GLU A 111 2.11 -13.33 0.31
C GLU A 111 3.54 -13.89 0.46
N GLU A 112 4.30 -13.40 1.45
CA GLU A 112 5.68 -13.83 1.69
C GLU A 112 5.76 -15.31 2.07
N GLY A 113 4.78 -15.82 2.83
CA GLY A 113 4.69 -17.23 3.19
C GLY A 113 4.39 -18.16 2.01
N LEU A 114 3.73 -17.66 0.97
CA LEU A 114 3.42 -18.44 -0.24
C LEU A 114 4.63 -18.54 -1.18
N LYS A 115 5.45 -17.49 -1.28
CA LYS A 115 6.67 -17.49 -2.10
C LYS A 115 7.68 -18.53 -1.63
N GLN A 116 7.73 -18.80 -0.32
CA GLN A 116 8.65 -19.80 0.23
C GLN A 116 8.22 -21.25 -0.07
N GLN A 117 6.95 -21.49 -0.39
CA GLN A 117 6.42 -22.82 -0.68
C GLN A 117 6.38 -23.16 -2.19
N GLY A 118 6.54 -22.16 -3.07
CA GLY A 118 6.52 -22.33 -4.54
C GLY A 118 7.90 -22.51 -5.20
N GLY A 119 8.99 -22.52 -4.44
CA GLY A 119 10.35 -22.77 -4.93
C GLY A 119 10.75 -24.24 -4.77
N GLY A 120 10.34 -25.09 -5.71
CA GLY A 120 10.74 -26.50 -5.82
C GLY A 120 11.06 -26.85 -7.26
#